data_AF-A0A1B6CNZ1-F1
#
_entry.id   AF-A0A1B6CNZ1-F1
#
_cell.length_a   1.000
_cell.length_b   1.000
_cell.length_c   1.000
_cell.angle_alpha   90.00
_cell.angle_beta   90.00
_cell.angle_gamma   90.00
#
_symmetry.space_group_name_H-M   'P 1'
#
loop_
_entity.id
_entity.type
_entity.pdbx_description
1 polymer ?
#
loop_
_entity_poly.entity_id
_entity_poly.type
_entity_poly.pdbx_seq_one_letter_code
_entity_poly.pdbx_strand_id
1 'polypeptide(L)'
;GDEVFMAASNAVNAQRDAQDLYSFYNKEKFKCPKCLRTYSHLESMTRHLRLECGVPPQFKCPFCQYISRRKGNVNAHIVAKHSMYDSITDFTCPSCNVQHGSKSNLLIHLNYCTKHITLKTKLSQMTT
;
A
#
# COMPACT_ATOMS: atom_id res chain seq x y z
N GLY A 1 -49.22 -31.67 10.87
CA GLY A 1 -48.26 -31.94 9.78
C GLY A 1 -46.95 -31.22 10.04
N ASP A 2 -46.52 -31.17 11.31
CA ASP A 2 -45.64 -30.10 11.80
C ASP A 2 -44.30 -30.62 12.32
N GLU A 3 -44.21 -31.92 12.60
CA GLU A 3 -43.01 -32.58 13.11
C GLU A 3 -41.93 -32.73 12.03
N VAL A 4 -42.35 -33.05 10.80
CA VAL A 4 -41.45 -33.14 9.62
C VAL A 4 -40.89 -31.77 9.23
N PHE A 5 -41.69 -30.71 9.39
CA PHE A 5 -41.28 -29.33 9.06
C PHE A 5 -40.25 -28.78 10.07
N MET A 6 -40.43 -29.06 11.36
CA MET A 6 -39.44 -28.69 12.39
C MET A 6 -38.14 -29.49 12.25
N ALA A 7 -38.21 -30.78 11.92
CA ALA A 7 -37.02 -31.60 11.66
C ALA A 7 -36.20 -31.08 10.46
N ALA A 8 -36.86 -30.66 9.39
CA ALA A 8 -36.20 -30.06 8.23
C ALA A 8 -35.56 -28.71 8.56
N SER A 9 -36.25 -27.84 9.31
CA SER A 9 -35.73 -26.54 9.74
C SER A 9 -34.53 -26.69 10.68
N ASN A 10 -34.57 -27.65 11.61
CA ASN A 10 -33.46 -27.96 12.52
C ASN A 10 -32.23 -28.52 11.77
N ALA A 11 -32.45 -29.36 10.75
CA ALA A 11 -31.36 -29.88 9.92
C ALA A 11 -30.70 -28.78 9.06
N VAL A 12 -31.49 -27.86 8.49
CA VAL A 12 -30.98 -26.71 7.72
C VAL A 12 -30.19 -25.74 8.62
N ASN A 13 -30.66 -25.48 9.84
CA ASN A 13 -29.95 -24.63 10.79
C ASN A 13 -28.64 -25.28 11.27
N ALA A 14 -28.63 -26.58 11.54
CA ALA A 14 -27.41 -27.31 11.91
C ALA A 14 -26.36 -27.33 10.78
N GLN A 15 -26.79 -27.39 9.52
CA GLN A 15 -25.89 -27.25 8.37
C GLN A 15 -25.28 -25.84 8.29
N ARG A 16 -26.07 -24.81 8.60
CA ARG A 16 -25.63 -23.41 8.59
C ARG A 16 -24.60 -23.11 9.69
N ASP A 17 -24.82 -23.63 10.90
CA ASP A 17 -23.91 -23.49 12.04
C ASP A 17 -22.56 -24.20 11.80
N ALA A 18 -22.57 -25.36 11.14
CA ALA A 18 -21.34 -26.07 10.77
C ALA A 18 -20.53 -25.30 9.71
N GLN A 19 -21.20 -24.60 8.80
CA GLN A 19 -20.57 -23.81 7.75
C GLN A 19 -19.92 -22.53 8.32
N ASP A 20 -20.55 -21.91 9.32
CA ASP A 20 -20.00 -20.76 10.04
C ASP A 20 -18.81 -21.16 10.94
N LEU A 21 -18.86 -22.32 11.60
CA LEU A 21 -17.71 -22.87 12.35
C LEU A 21 -16.54 -23.27 11.43
N TYR A 22 -16.83 -23.81 10.24
CA TYR A 22 -15.81 -24.11 9.23
C TYR A 22 -15.19 -22.83 8.65
N SER A 23 -15.97 -21.78 8.38
CA SER A 23 -15.49 -20.46 7.95
C SER A 23 -14.62 -19.77 9.01
N PHE A 24 -14.95 -19.92 10.30
CA PHE A 24 -14.18 -19.35 11.41
C PHE A 24 -12.82 -20.03 11.61
N TYR A 25 -12.76 -21.37 11.51
CA TYR A 25 -11.50 -22.13 11.57
C TYR A 25 -10.70 -22.11 10.25
N ASN A 26 -11.41 -22.00 9.13
CA ASN A 26 -10.87 -21.90 7.79
C ASN A 26 -11.05 -20.46 7.31
N LYS A 27 -10.28 -19.53 7.91
CA LYS A 27 -10.02 -18.21 7.30
C LYS A 27 -9.47 -18.49 5.90
N GLU A 28 -10.37 -18.56 4.92
CA GLU A 28 -10.09 -18.86 3.51
C GLU A 28 -8.90 -18.03 3.08
N LYS A 29 -7.77 -18.71 3.05
CA LYS A 29 -6.44 -18.14 2.90
C LYS A 29 -6.36 -17.73 1.43
N PHE A 30 -6.39 -16.43 1.13
CA PHE A 30 -6.50 -15.95 -0.25
C PHE A 30 -5.28 -16.35 -1.06
N LYS A 31 -5.46 -17.27 -2.01
CA LYS A 31 -4.37 -17.87 -2.78
C LYS A 31 -4.21 -17.22 -4.14
N CYS A 32 -2.98 -16.91 -4.52
CA CYS A 32 -2.68 -16.45 -5.87
C CYS A 32 -2.85 -17.61 -6.87
N PRO A 33 -3.64 -17.44 -7.95
CA PRO A 33 -3.86 -18.53 -8.91
C PRO A 33 -2.62 -18.86 -9.77
N LYS A 34 -1.66 -17.93 -9.87
CA LYS A 34 -0.46 -18.10 -10.71
C LYS A 34 0.70 -18.77 -9.96
N CYS A 35 1.00 -18.30 -8.75
CA CYS A 35 2.18 -18.75 -8.00
C CYS A 35 1.84 -19.47 -6.68
N LEU A 36 0.55 -19.67 -6.41
CA LEU A 36 0.04 -20.41 -5.25
C LEU A 36 0.41 -19.83 -3.87
N ARG A 37 1.03 -18.65 -3.81
CA ARG A 37 1.26 -17.92 -2.55
C ARG A 37 -0.06 -17.54 -1.89
N THR A 38 -0.03 -17.54 -0.57
CA THR A 38 -1.21 -17.36 0.26
C THR A 38 -1.11 -16.07 1.06
N TYR A 39 -2.24 -15.37 1.18
CA TYR A 39 -2.34 -14.09 1.86
C TYR A 39 -3.48 -14.14 2.89
N SER A 40 -3.29 -13.41 4.00
CA SER A 40 -4.31 -13.29 5.05
C SER A 40 -5.51 -12.43 4.64
N HIS A 41 -5.38 -11.62 3.58
CA HIS A 41 -6.40 -10.68 3.10
C HIS A 41 -6.52 -10.68 1.58
N LEU A 42 -7.76 -10.56 1.08
CA LEU A 42 -8.08 -10.52 -0.35
C LEU A 42 -7.37 -9.37 -1.07
N GLU A 43 -7.32 -8.20 -0.44
CA GLU A 43 -6.66 -7.01 -0.99
C GLU A 43 -5.17 -7.27 -1.22
N SER A 44 -4.51 -7.96 -0.28
CA SER A 44 -3.08 -8.27 -0.40
C SER A 44 -2.81 -9.25 -1.54
N MET A 45 -3.63 -10.29 -1.68
CA MET A 45 -3.55 -11.23 -2.81
C MET A 45 -3.80 -10.53 -4.15
N THR A 46 -4.83 -9.69 -4.20
CA THR A 46 -5.21 -8.92 -5.41
C THR A 46 -4.11 -7.95 -5.82
N ARG A 47 -3.52 -7.23 -4.87
CA ARG A 47 -2.37 -6.33 -5.12
C ARG A 47 -1.17 -7.11 -5.64
N HIS A 48 -0.85 -8.24 -5.02
CA HIS A 48 0.23 -9.11 -5.45
C HIS A 48 0.02 -9.58 -6.90
N LEU A 49 -1.18 -10.06 -7.23
CA LEU A 49 -1.50 -10.50 -8.59
C LEU A 49 -1.32 -9.38 -9.62
N ARG A 50 -1.68 -8.16 -9.25
CA ARG A 50 -1.65 -6.99 -10.14
C ARG A 50 -0.24 -6.41 -10.34
N LEU A 51 0.58 -6.37 -9.30
CA LEU A 51 1.83 -5.60 -9.31
C LEU A 51 3.09 -6.43 -9.18
N GLU A 52 2.98 -7.70 -8.78
CA GLU A 52 4.14 -8.51 -8.41
C GLU A 52 4.21 -9.82 -9.19
N CYS A 53 3.11 -10.55 -9.29
CA CYS A 53 3.10 -11.90 -9.84
C CYS A 53 3.28 -11.90 -11.36
N GLY A 54 4.51 -12.15 -11.81
CA GLY A 54 4.87 -12.13 -13.24
C GLY A 54 4.92 -10.73 -13.84
N VAL A 55 4.87 -9.67 -13.01
CA VAL A 55 4.85 -8.27 -13.46
C VAL A 55 6.21 -7.62 -13.12
N PRO A 56 6.99 -7.14 -14.10
CA PRO A 56 8.27 -6.51 -13.84
C PRO A 56 8.13 -5.22 -13.00
N PRO A 57 9.15 -4.84 -12.21
CA PRO A 57 9.12 -3.59 -11.45
C PRO A 57 9.01 -2.39 -12.39
N GLN A 58 8.07 -1.49 -12.10
CA GLN A 58 7.71 -0.38 -12.99
C GLN A 58 7.86 1.00 -12.34
N PHE A 59 8.05 1.07 -11.02
CA PHE A 59 8.13 2.34 -10.30
C PHE A 59 9.60 2.72 -10.13
N LYS A 60 10.05 3.70 -10.90
CA LYS A 60 11.43 4.19 -10.89
C LYS A 60 11.61 5.36 -9.93
N CYS A 61 12.74 5.38 -9.22
CA CYS A 61 13.19 6.54 -8.45
C CYS A 61 13.57 7.68 -9.40
N PRO A 62 13.12 8.93 -9.16
CA PRO A 62 13.48 10.06 -10.02
C PRO A 62 14.93 10.52 -9.83
N PHE A 63 15.59 10.13 -8.73
CA PHE A 63 16.94 10.61 -8.38
C PHE A 63 18.06 9.59 -8.65
N CYS A 64 17.72 8.32 -8.88
CA CYS A 64 18.71 7.27 -9.13
C CYS A 64 18.13 6.11 -9.95
N GLN A 65 18.91 5.06 -10.16
CA GLN A 65 18.49 3.90 -10.99
C GLN A 65 17.62 2.88 -10.24
N TYR A 66 17.23 3.14 -8.99
CA TYR A 66 16.39 2.22 -8.21
C TYR A 66 15.00 2.05 -8.83
N ILE A 67 14.53 0.80 -8.95
CA ILE A 67 13.19 0.45 -9.47
C ILE A 67 12.52 -0.53 -8.52
N SER A 68 11.21 -0.36 -8.29
CA SER A 68 10.41 -1.25 -7.44
C SER A 68 9.07 -1.63 -8.07
N ARG A 69 8.44 -2.66 -7.49
CA ARG A 69 7.10 -3.14 -7.87
C ARG A 69 5.97 -2.36 -7.19
N ARG A 70 6.29 -1.52 -6.19
CA ARG A 70 5.29 -0.72 -5.46
C ARG A 70 5.76 0.73 -5.29
N LYS A 71 4.84 1.68 -5.45
CA LYS A 71 5.08 3.12 -5.21
C LYS A 71 5.57 3.40 -3.78
N GLY A 72 4.95 2.77 -2.78
CA GLY A 72 5.34 2.95 -1.38
C GLY A 72 6.80 2.58 -1.11
N ASN A 73 7.34 1.58 -1.80
CA ASN A 73 8.75 1.19 -1.67
C ASN A 73 9.69 2.24 -2.28
N VAL A 74 9.31 2.84 -3.42
CA VAL A 74 10.08 3.95 -4.02
C VAL A 74 10.05 5.16 -3.09
N ASN A 75 8.91 5.50 -2.51
CA ASN A 75 8.79 6.59 -1.55
C ASN A 75 9.68 6.36 -0.31
N ALA A 76 9.63 5.16 0.27
CA ALA A 76 10.49 4.80 1.40
C ALA A 76 11.98 4.86 1.04
N HIS A 77 12.35 4.37 -0.15
CA HIS A 77 13.70 4.49 -0.68
C HIS A 77 14.14 5.96 -0.81
N ILE A 78 13.28 6.82 -1.38
CA ILE A 78 13.56 8.25 -1.53
C ILE A 78 13.78 8.90 -0.17
N VAL A 79 12.91 8.64 0.81
CA VAL A 79 13.10 9.17 2.17
C VAL A 79 14.40 8.65 2.78
N ALA A 80 14.73 7.38 2.61
CA ALA A 80 15.93 6.79 3.23
C ALA A 80 17.26 7.19 2.56
N LYS A 81 17.26 7.49 1.25
CA LYS A 81 18.49 7.71 0.46
C LYS A 81 18.62 9.10 -0.13
N HIS A 82 17.53 9.87 -0.16
CA HIS A 82 17.44 11.18 -0.78
C HIS A 82 16.71 12.21 0.11
N SER A 83 16.55 11.93 1.42
CA SER A 83 16.06 12.96 2.36
C SER A 83 17.06 14.10 2.45
N MET A 84 16.63 15.29 2.04
CA MET A 84 17.40 16.53 2.15
C MET A 84 16.91 17.42 3.29
N TYR A 85 16.06 16.87 4.18
CA TYR A 85 15.25 17.64 5.10
C TYR A 85 15.17 16.98 6.46
N ASP A 86 16.20 17.19 7.26
CA ASP A 86 16.29 16.56 8.58
C ASP A 86 15.46 17.31 9.64
N SER A 87 15.26 18.62 9.48
CA SER A 87 14.75 19.51 10.55
C SER A 87 13.33 20.06 10.36
N ILE A 88 12.46 19.41 9.57
CA ILE A 88 11.09 19.94 9.38
C ILE A 88 10.16 19.57 10.54
N THR A 89 9.57 20.58 11.16
CA THR A 89 8.72 20.46 12.36
C THR A 89 7.23 20.75 12.13
N ASP A 90 6.88 21.49 11.08
CA ASP A 90 5.52 22.00 10.82
C ASP A 90 4.77 21.26 9.68
N PHE A 91 5.37 20.19 9.15
CA PHE A 91 4.88 19.39 8.02
C PHE A 91 4.34 20.21 6.84
N THR A 92 4.83 21.43 6.68
CA THR A 92 4.40 22.35 5.64
C THR A 92 5.50 22.51 4.61
N CYS A 93 5.13 22.47 3.33
CA CYS A 93 6.09 22.69 2.27
C CYS A 93 6.46 24.18 2.19
N PRO A 94 7.74 24.56 2.34
CA PRO A 94 8.14 25.97 2.33
C PRO A 94 7.98 26.65 0.97
N SER A 95 7.78 25.87 -0.11
CA SER A 95 7.75 26.40 -1.47
C SER A 95 6.35 26.47 -2.09
N CYS A 96 5.41 25.68 -1.59
CA CYS A 96 4.01 25.72 -2.06
C CYS A 96 3.00 25.94 -0.94
N ASN A 97 3.47 26.02 0.30
CA ASN A 97 2.69 26.25 1.51
C ASN A 97 1.59 25.20 1.79
N VAL A 98 1.73 24.00 1.22
CA VAL A 98 0.81 22.88 1.48
C VAL A 98 1.21 22.19 2.77
N GLN A 99 0.25 22.03 3.69
CA GLN A 99 0.41 21.28 4.93
C GLN A 99 0.12 19.79 4.71
N HIS A 100 0.89 18.93 5.36
CA HIS A 100 0.73 17.48 5.32
C HIS A 100 0.49 16.90 6.71
N GLY A 101 -0.25 15.80 6.79
CA GLY A 101 -0.55 15.13 8.07
C GLY A 101 0.60 14.37 8.70
N SER A 102 1.79 14.31 8.08
CA SER A 102 2.96 13.63 8.64
C SER A 102 4.28 14.07 7.99
N LYS A 103 5.40 13.90 8.72
CA LYS A 103 6.77 14.14 8.21
C LYS A 103 7.02 13.37 6.91
N SER A 104 6.66 12.09 6.87
CA SER A 104 6.87 11.23 5.69
C SER A 104 6.13 11.74 4.46
N ASN A 105 4.88 12.18 4.62
CA ASN A 105 4.10 12.72 3.51
C ASN A 105 4.70 14.02 2.98
N LEU A 106 5.17 14.91 3.87
CA LEU A 106 5.90 16.10 3.45
C LEU A 106 7.20 15.75 2.73
N LEU A 107 8.03 14.85 3.28
CA LEU A 107 9.30 14.49 2.66
C LEU A 107 9.08 13.95 1.24
N ILE A 108 8.09 13.07 1.06
CA ILE A 108 7.70 12.60 -0.28
C ILE A 108 7.26 13.77 -1.15
N HIS A 109 6.42 14.68 -0.65
CA HIS A 109 5.99 15.86 -1.40
C HIS A 109 7.17 16.73 -1.87
N LEU A 110 8.12 17.04 -1.00
CA LEU A 110 9.28 17.89 -1.33
C LEU A 110 10.10 17.33 -2.48
N ASN A 111 10.17 16.00 -2.59
CA ASN A 111 10.86 15.32 -3.67
C ASN A 111 10.18 15.45 -5.05
N TYR A 112 8.90 15.78 -5.09
CA TYR A 112 8.14 15.93 -6.35
C TYR A 112 7.55 17.34 -6.54
N CYS A 113 7.69 18.22 -5.56
CA CYS A 113 7.12 19.55 -5.62
C CYS A 113 7.89 20.40 -6.62
N THR A 114 7.30 20.67 -7.78
CA THR A 114 7.93 21.45 -8.86
C THR A 114 8.33 22.85 -8.40
N LYS A 115 7.49 23.53 -7.61
CA LYS A 115 7.81 24.84 -7.00
C LYS A 115 9.05 24.77 -6.11
N HIS A 116 9.18 23.68 -5.36
CA HIS A 116 10.30 23.44 -4.47
C HIS A 116 11.60 23.08 -5.20
N ILE A 117 11.52 22.15 -6.15
CA ILE A 117 12.64 21.70 -6.96
C ILE A 117 13.21 22.86 -7.79
N THR A 118 12.35 23.71 -8.36
CA THR A 118 12.76 24.87 -9.18
C THR A 118 13.46 25.96 -8.35
N LEU A 119 12.99 26.20 -7.12
CA LEU A 119 13.68 27.14 -6.22
C LEU A 119 15.07 26.64 -5.83
N LYS A 120 15.23 25.33 -5.58
CA LYS A 120 16.53 24.72 -5.27
C LYS A 120 17.52 24.73 -6.44
N THR A 121 17.06 24.51 -7.68
CA THR A 121 17.93 24.55 -8.86
C THR A 121 18.45 25.96 -9.13
N LYS A 122 17.66 27.00 -8.85
CA LYS A 122 18.12 28.40 -8.95
C LYS A 122 19.14 28.75 -7.86
N LEU A 123 18.97 28.26 -6.63
CA LEU A 123 19.90 28.53 -5.52
C LEU A 123 21.25 27.84 -5.68
N SER A 124 21.28 26.62 -6.22
CA SER A 124 22.54 25.87 -6.46
C SER A 124 23.38 26.40 -7.63
N GLN A 125 22.79 27.22 -8.51
CA GLN A 125 23.49 27.86 -9.64
C GLN A 125 24.05 29.26 -9.30
N MET A 126 23.75 29.79 -8.10
CA MET A 126 24.23 31.10 -7.64
C MET A 126 25.41 30.98 -6.64
N THR A 127 25.84 29.77 -6.32
CA THR A 127 26.97 29.48 -5.40
C THR A 127 28.24 29.02 -6.14
N THR A 128 28.34 29.34 -7.43
CA THR A 128 29.54 29.23 -8.28
C THR A 128 29.74 30.56 -8.97
#